data_AF-A0A3D1GBF0-F1
#
_entry.id   AF-A0A3D1GBF0-F1
#
_cell.length_a   1.000
_cell.length_b   1.000
_cell.length_c   1.000
_cell.angle_alpha   90.00
_cell.angle_beta   90.00
_cell.angle_gamma   90.00
#
_symmetry.space_group_name_H-M   'P 1'
#
loop_
_entity.id
_entity.type
_entity.pdbx_description
1 polymer ?
#
loop_
_entity_poly.entity_id
_entity_poly.type
_entity_poly.pdbx_seq_one_letter_code
_entity_poly.pdbx_strand_id
1 'polypeptide(L)'
;MKTTKTKFLSTLLLAFAVVMASCADLSVQNTNEPTAESVLGDPANTLKLLSGGYYDFSTTIVTSWGVAMHMFTDQATSTNLFRNYWNFSEEPRLQLNNTTTYGATATFTSFFGGFNSSVATSNIFIKSIEVDGNSILDGATDITNDVLAQAYFLRGLARGYLGLMYDQGYLIDENFDAATDEAEFVPYTTIIDAAVADLDKAITLADASSTFTFNVMPNSDDVWTKAQFLDIANSFAARIAAGKARTASEAASLDWAAIKAYADAGLGGPNAQSTLTDFSPSNVGSSGEFANYLADWLNFIVTGSPYDDPATAEDDRGAGYNTVDVKQI
;
A
#
# COMPACT_ATOMS: atom_id res chain seq x y z
N MET A 1 48.81 30.87 49.75
CA MET A 1 48.18 29.57 49.39
C MET A 1 46.64 29.59 49.37
N LYS A 2 45.94 30.42 50.16
CA LYS A 2 44.45 30.47 50.12
C LYS A 2 43.89 31.18 48.88
N THR A 3 44.51 32.26 48.41
CA THR A 3 44.04 33.07 47.27
C THR A 3 44.16 32.39 45.90
N THR A 4 45.13 31.50 45.72
CA THR A 4 45.32 30.76 44.46
C THR A 4 44.26 29.68 44.25
N LYS A 5 43.80 29.04 45.34
CA LYS A 5 42.73 28.02 45.31
C LYS A 5 41.36 28.63 44.99
N THR A 6 41.10 29.84 45.48
CA THR A 6 39.85 30.55 45.17
C THR A 6 39.79 30.97 43.70
N LYS A 7 40.90 31.49 43.14
CA LYS A 7 40.97 31.84 41.71
C LYS A 7 40.81 30.61 40.80
N PHE A 8 41.44 29.49 41.16
CA PHE A 8 41.31 28.24 40.40
C PHE A 8 39.87 27.71 40.41
N LEU A 9 39.20 27.76 41.57
CA LEU A 9 37.80 27.35 41.70
C LEU A 9 36.85 28.27 40.91
N SER A 10 37.09 29.58 40.90
CA SER A 10 36.31 30.54 40.10
C SER A 10 36.47 30.32 38.59
N THR A 11 37.69 30.03 38.12
CA THR A 11 37.93 29.72 36.70
C THR A 11 37.29 28.39 36.30
N LEU A 12 37.30 27.39 37.18
CA LEU A 12 36.66 26.10 36.93
C LEU A 12 35.12 26.21 36.86
N LEU A 13 34.52 27.02 37.73
CA LEU A 13 33.09 27.32 37.74
C LEU A 13 32.66 28.08 36.48
N LEU A 14 33.46 29.04 36.00
CA LEU A 14 33.16 29.77 34.78
C LEU A 14 33.31 28.88 33.53
N ALA A 15 34.31 28.00 33.50
CA ALA A 15 34.47 27.02 32.42
C ALA A 15 33.32 26.00 32.40
N PHE A 16 32.84 25.55 33.57
CA PHE A 16 31.69 24.65 33.67
C PHE A 16 30.39 25.33 33.22
N ALA A 17 30.20 26.61 33.52
CA ALA A 17 29.04 27.38 33.05
C ALA A 17 29.00 27.55 31.53
N VAL A 18 30.17 27.69 30.86
CA VAL A 18 30.25 27.79 29.39
C VAL A 18 29.97 26.44 28.71
N VAL A 19 30.36 25.31 29.32
CA VAL A 19 30.06 23.96 28.81
C VAL A 19 28.57 23.61 28.96
N MET A 20 27.90 24.07 30.02
CA MET A 20 26.47 23.83 30.22
C MET A 20 25.57 24.72 29.34
N ALA A 21 26.10 25.79 28.75
CA ALA A 21 25.38 26.68 27.84
C ALA A 21 25.56 26.32 26.35
N SER A 22 26.35 25.28 26.02
CA SER A 22 26.61 24.87 24.64
C SER A 22 25.73 23.72 24.13
N CYS A 23 24.67 23.36 24.85
CA CYS A 23 23.57 22.59 24.25
C CYS A 23 22.77 23.53 23.33
N ALA A 24 23.37 23.87 22.19
CA ALA A 24 22.61 24.42 21.09
C ALA A 24 21.68 23.30 20.61
N ASP A 25 20.37 23.57 20.67
CA ASP A 25 19.36 22.73 20.04
C ASP A 25 19.62 22.73 18.53
N LEU A 26 20.21 21.64 18.06
CA LEU A 26 20.52 21.38 16.65
C LEU A 26 19.32 20.74 15.93
N SER A 27 18.13 20.71 16.55
CA SER A 27 16.92 20.42 15.80
C SER A 27 16.68 21.57 14.83
N VAL A 28 17.15 21.39 13.60
CA VAL A 28 16.66 22.18 12.47
C VAL A 28 15.20 21.78 12.34
N GLN A 29 14.32 22.62 12.87
CA GLN A 29 12.88 22.45 12.71
C GLN A 29 12.61 22.38 11.21
N ASN A 30 12.14 21.22 10.74
CA ASN A 30 11.87 21.00 9.34
C ASN A 30 10.62 21.82 8.96
N THR A 31 10.81 23.07 8.57
CA THR A 31 9.72 23.96 8.13
C THR A 31 9.07 23.50 6.82
N ASN A 32 9.66 22.50 6.15
CA ASN A 32 9.13 21.89 4.94
C ASN A 32 8.42 20.56 5.22
N GLU A 33 8.41 20.06 6.46
CA GLU A 33 7.61 18.90 6.82
C GLU A 33 6.14 19.33 6.82
N PRO A 34 5.33 18.88 5.85
CA PRO A 34 3.93 19.22 5.83
C PRO A 34 3.32 18.65 7.11
N THR A 35 2.81 19.50 8.00
CA THR A 35 2.08 19.00 9.16
C THR A 35 0.80 18.31 8.67
N ALA A 36 0.33 17.27 9.36
CA ALA A 36 -0.96 16.65 9.04
C ALA A 36 -2.07 17.71 8.92
N GLU A 37 -2.02 18.72 9.79
CA GLU A 37 -2.92 19.87 9.80
C GLU A 37 -2.79 20.77 8.55
N SER A 38 -1.58 20.95 8.00
CA SER A 38 -1.35 21.68 6.74
C SER A 38 -1.80 20.92 5.50
N VAL A 39 -1.73 19.57 5.52
CA VAL A 39 -2.15 18.74 4.37
C VAL A 39 -3.66 18.55 4.37
N LEU A 40 -4.25 18.38 5.54
CA LEU A 40 -5.70 18.19 5.74
C LEU A 40 -6.49 19.51 5.69
N GLY A 41 -5.83 20.66 5.84
CA GLY A 41 -6.46 21.99 5.76
C GLY A 41 -6.81 22.46 4.34
N ASP A 42 -6.32 21.78 3.30
CA ASP A 42 -6.64 22.05 1.89
C ASP A 42 -7.25 20.78 1.24
N PRO A 43 -8.52 20.81 0.81
CA PRO A 43 -9.20 19.70 0.16
C PRO A 43 -8.48 19.15 -1.07
N ALA A 44 -7.83 20.02 -1.85
CA ALA A 44 -7.08 19.60 -3.03
C ALA A 44 -5.80 18.83 -2.66
N ASN A 45 -5.16 19.17 -1.54
CA ASN A 45 -4.00 18.43 -1.02
C ASN A 45 -4.44 17.15 -0.31
N THR A 46 -5.62 17.17 0.31
CA THR A 46 -6.27 16.03 0.97
C THR A 46 -6.55 14.90 -0.05
N LEU A 47 -7.21 15.20 -1.18
CA LEU A 47 -7.46 14.20 -2.22
C LEU A 47 -6.16 13.69 -2.88
N LYS A 48 -5.17 14.57 -3.11
CA LYS A 48 -3.87 14.15 -3.66
C LYS A 48 -3.12 13.19 -2.74
N LEU A 49 -3.16 13.42 -1.43
CA LEU A 49 -2.56 12.49 -0.47
C LEU A 49 -3.25 11.13 -0.52
N LEU A 50 -4.59 11.10 -0.60
CA LEU A 50 -5.32 9.84 -0.74
C LEU A 50 -4.98 9.12 -2.05
N SER A 51 -4.85 9.87 -3.16
CA SER A 51 -4.37 9.34 -4.44
C SER A 51 -2.97 8.72 -4.35
N GLY A 52 -2.08 9.27 -3.52
CA GLY A 52 -0.78 8.66 -3.23
C GLY A 52 -0.91 7.27 -2.60
N GLY A 53 -1.87 7.06 -1.70
CA GLY A 53 -2.14 5.74 -1.13
C GLY A 53 -2.67 4.72 -2.15
N TYR A 54 -3.52 5.16 -3.08
CA TYR A 54 -3.96 4.33 -4.21
C TYR A 54 -2.83 4.04 -5.20
N TYR A 55 -1.90 4.97 -5.37
CA TYR A 55 -0.69 4.76 -6.16
C TYR A 55 0.20 3.67 -5.53
N ASP A 56 0.46 3.75 -4.23
CA ASP A 56 1.18 2.71 -3.49
C ASP A 56 0.50 1.35 -3.61
N PHE A 57 -0.82 1.30 -3.43
CA PHE A 57 -1.60 0.07 -3.58
C PHE A 57 -1.46 -0.51 -4.99
N SER A 58 -1.68 0.33 -6.00
CA SER A 58 -1.71 -0.10 -7.40
C SER A 58 -0.34 -0.54 -7.90
N THR A 59 0.74 0.13 -7.49
CA THR A 59 2.11 -0.29 -7.81
C THR A 59 2.51 -1.57 -7.07
N THR A 60 1.98 -1.78 -5.86
CA THR A 60 2.21 -3.01 -5.09
C THR A 60 1.59 -4.23 -5.76
N ILE A 61 0.36 -4.14 -6.27
CA ILE A 61 -0.29 -5.29 -6.92
C ILE A 61 0.33 -5.64 -8.29
N VAL A 62 1.02 -4.70 -8.94
CA VAL A 62 1.66 -4.91 -10.27
C VAL A 62 3.18 -4.98 -10.21
N THR A 63 3.78 -5.09 -9.02
CA THR A 63 5.24 -5.09 -8.89
C THR A 63 5.90 -6.25 -9.62
N SER A 64 7.12 -6.04 -10.14
CA SER A 64 7.91 -7.09 -10.82
C SER A 64 8.22 -8.32 -9.96
N TRP A 65 8.09 -8.20 -8.64
CA TRP A 65 8.19 -9.33 -7.72
C TRP A 65 7.00 -10.29 -7.81
N GLY A 66 5.91 -9.92 -8.47
CA GLY A 66 4.76 -10.77 -8.78
C GLY A 66 5.13 -12.02 -9.57
N VAL A 67 6.22 -12.00 -10.35
CA VAL A 67 6.75 -13.18 -11.06
C VAL A 67 7.00 -14.35 -10.11
N ALA A 68 7.52 -14.09 -8.90
CA ALA A 68 7.73 -15.14 -7.92
C ALA A 68 6.40 -15.75 -7.42
N MET A 69 5.33 -14.97 -7.33
CA MET A 69 4.00 -15.47 -6.96
C MET A 69 3.38 -16.34 -8.07
N HIS A 70 3.61 -16.00 -9.36
CA HIS A 70 3.23 -16.88 -10.48
C HIS A 70 3.95 -18.22 -10.42
N MET A 71 5.22 -18.24 -10.02
CA MET A 71 5.99 -19.47 -9.84
C MET A 71 5.48 -20.28 -8.64
N PHE A 72 5.16 -19.61 -7.53
CA PHE A 72 4.51 -20.23 -6.37
C PHE A 72 3.13 -20.81 -6.64
N THR A 73 2.54 -20.54 -7.79
CA THR A 73 1.23 -21.07 -8.16
C THR A 73 1.31 -21.94 -9.42
N ASP A 74 2.52 -22.31 -9.85
CA ASP A 74 2.82 -23.10 -11.04
C ASP A 74 2.24 -22.49 -12.34
N GLN A 75 1.97 -21.18 -12.34
CA GLN A 75 1.55 -20.43 -13.53
C GLN A 75 2.73 -20.11 -14.45
N ALA A 76 3.95 -20.13 -13.90
CA ALA A 76 5.19 -19.94 -14.63
C ALA A 76 6.30 -20.82 -14.06
N THR A 77 7.35 -21.07 -14.85
CA THR A 77 8.59 -21.71 -14.40
C THR A 77 9.78 -20.97 -14.99
N SER A 78 10.87 -20.86 -14.24
CA SER A 78 12.12 -20.35 -14.79
C SER A 78 13.31 -20.81 -13.97
N THR A 79 14.47 -20.84 -14.62
CA THR A 79 15.74 -21.22 -14.00
C THR A 79 16.67 -20.05 -13.75
N ASN A 80 16.14 -18.82 -13.79
CA ASN A 80 16.92 -17.61 -13.63
C ASN A 80 17.40 -17.46 -12.18
N LEU A 81 18.72 -17.47 -11.99
CA LEU A 81 19.35 -17.31 -10.67
C LEU A 81 19.52 -15.82 -10.27
N PHE A 82 19.54 -14.89 -11.23
CA PHE A 82 19.81 -13.47 -10.98
C PHE A 82 18.79 -12.83 -10.02
N ARG A 83 17.50 -13.15 -10.20
CA ARG A 83 16.42 -12.76 -9.27
C ARG A 83 16.02 -13.87 -8.30
N ASN A 84 16.83 -14.92 -8.18
CA ASN A 84 16.53 -16.13 -7.39
C ASN A 84 15.20 -16.81 -7.75
N TYR A 85 14.74 -16.67 -9.01
CA TYR A 85 13.46 -17.22 -9.47
C TYR A 85 13.40 -18.75 -9.39
N TRP A 86 14.54 -19.44 -9.53
CA TRP A 86 14.62 -20.88 -9.32
C TRP A 86 14.05 -21.32 -7.95
N ASN A 87 14.26 -20.54 -6.88
CA ASN A 87 13.78 -20.90 -5.53
C ASN A 87 12.25 -20.89 -5.39
N PHE A 88 11.55 -20.30 -6.36
CA PHE A 88 10.09 -20.22 -6.39
C PHE A 88 9.47 -21.21 -7.38
N SER A 89 10.29 -21.89 -8.19
CA SER A 89 9.86 -22.85 -9.23
C SER A 89 10.30 -24.30 -8.97
N GLU A 90 11.09 -24.54 -7.93
CA GLU A 90 11.66 -25.87 -7.69
C GLU A 90 10.67 -26.82 -7.00
N GLU A 91 10.66 -28.07 -7.50
CA GLU A 91 9.82 -29.14 -6.97
C GLU A 91 10.67 -30.34 -6.53
N PRO A 92 10.41 -30.96 -5.35
CA PRO A 92 9.35 -30.60 -4.39
C PRO A 92 9.60 -29.25 -3.70
N ARG A 93 8.53 -28.49 -3.46
CA ARG A 93 8.59 -27.19 -2.76
C ARG A 93 9.44 -27.25 -1.49
N LEU A 94 10.49 -26.44 -1.46
CA LEU A 94 11.35 -26.25 -0.29
C LEU A 94 10.79 -25.16 0.62
N GLN A 95 11.26 -25.16 1.87
CA GLN A 95 10.97 -24.07 2.79
C GLN A 95 11.52 -22.76 2.23
N LEU A 96 10.70 -21.71 2.24
CA LEU A 96 11.10 -20.40 1.77
C LEU A 96 12.22 -19.82 2.64
N ASN A 97 13.27 -19.31 1.99
CA ASN A 97 14.35 -18.64 2.70
C ASN A 97 13.90 -17.26 3.18
N ASN A 98 13.60 -17.15 4.46
CA ASN A 98 13.15 -15.92 5.12
C ASN A 98 14.28 -15.22 5.90
N THR A 99 15.54 -15.56 5.65
CA THR A 99 16.66 -14.87 6.29
C THR A 99 16.79 -13.44 5.77
N THR A 100 17.24 -12.52 6.63
CA THR A 100 17.43 -11.11 6.25
C THR A 100 18.52 -10.91 5.20
N THR A 101 19.38 -11.91 4.99
CA THR A 101 20.45 -11.90 3.99
C THR A 101 20.05 -12.59 2.68
N TYR A 102 18.80 -13.06 2.54
CA TYR A 102 18.35 -13.71 1.32
C TYR A 102 18.27 -12.72 0.14
N GLY A 103 18.83 -13.11 -1.00
CA GLY A 103 18.97 -12.23 -2.17
C GLY A 103 17.65 -11.81 -2.82
N ALA A 104 16.54 -12.50 -2.54
CA ALA A 104 15.21 -12.16 -3.04
C ALA A 104 14.21 -11.85 -1.90
N THR A 105 14.68 -11.30 -0.78
CA THR A 105 13.84 -10.79 0.34
C THR A 105 12.73 -9.85 -0.12
N ALA A 106 12.97 -9.06 -1.17
CA ALA A 106 11.98 -8.15 -1.76
C ALA A 106 10.69 -8.85 -2.22
N THR A 107 10.76 -10.14 -2.59
CA THR A 107 9.58 -10.97 -2.88
C THR A 107 8.59 -11.00 -1.72
N PHE A 108 9.08 -10.90 -0.49
CA PHE A 108 8.25 -10.88 0.72
C PHE A 108 8.01 -9.47 1.23
N THR A 109 9.00 -8.58 1.17
CA THR A 109 8.89 -7.27 1.80
C THR A 109 8.18 -6.24 0.94
N SER A 110 8.23 -6.35 -0.40
CA SER A 110 7.58 -5.38 -1.29
C SER A 110 6.06 -5.37 -1.12
N PHE A 111 5.41 -6.54 -1.10
CA PHE A 111 3.96 -6.60 -0.90
C PHE A 111 3.56 -6.22 0.53
N PHE A 112 4.27 -6.75 1.54
CA PHE A 112 3.98 -6.45 2.93
C PHE A 112 4.09 -4.95 3.23
N GLY A 113 5.20 -4.33 2.81
CA GLY A 113 5.43 -2.90 3.01
C GLY A 113 4.46 -2.04 2.20
N GLY A 114 4.24 -2.38 0.93
CA GLY A 114 3.38 -1.63 0.03
C GLY A 114 1.93 -1.56 0.50
N PHE A 115 1.33 -2.70 0.89
CA PHE A 115 -0.03 -2.69 1.43
C PHE A 115 -0.13 -2.00 2.79
N ASN A 116 0.87 -2.16 3.68
CA ASN A 116 0.87 -1.42 4.95
C ASN A 116 1.02 0.09 4.74
N SER A 117 1.72 0.54 3.68
CA SER A 117 1.75 1.95 3.28
C SER A 117 0.35 2.47 2.97
N SER A 118 -0.40 1.75 2.12
CA SER A 118 -1.79 2.11 1.80
C SER A 118 -2.74 2.08 3.00
N VAL A 119 -2.55 1.14 3.94
CA VAL A 119 -3.29 1.12 5.21
C VAL A 119 -2.97 2.36 6.04
N ALA A 120 -1.70 2.72 6.18
CA ALA A 120 -1.27 3.91 6.92
C ALA A 120 -1.85 5.19 6.33
N THR A 121 -1.80 5.36 4.99
CA THR A 121 -2.44 6.49 4.31
C THR A 121 -3.94 6.54 4.60
N SER A 122 -4.64 5.41 4.51
CA SER A 122 -6.08 5.36 4.80
C SER A 122 -6.41 5.76 6.23
N ASN A 123 -5.61 5.31 7.20
CA ASN A 123 -5.80 5.63 8.61
C ASN A 123 -5.67 7.13 8.89
N ILE A 124 -4.86 7.88 8.13
CA ILE A 124 -4.78 9.36 8.26
C ILE A 124 -6.15 10.01 8.03
N PHE A 125 -6.87 9.61 6.98
CA PHE A 125 -8.18 10.18 6.66
C PHE A 125 -9.27 9.70 7.61
N ILE A 126 -9.29 8.40 7.91
CA ILE A 126 -10.28 7.81 8.82
C ILE A 126 -10.12 8.43 10.21
N LYS A 127 -8.89 8.58 10.71
CA LYS A 127 -8.61 9.27 11.97
C LYS A 127 -9.10 10.72 11.95
N SER A 128 -8.68 11.49 10.94
CA SER A 128 -9.04 12.90 10.83
C SER A 128 -10.56 13.12 10.86
N ILE A 129 -11.32 12.26 10.18
CA ILE A 129 -12.78 12.41 10.04
C ILE A 129 -13.53 11.81 11.24
N GLU A 130 -13.26 10.56 11.60
CA GLU A 130 -14.06 9.84 12.59
C GLU A 130 -13.57 10.00 14.03
N VAL A 131 -12.27 10.27 14.24
CA VAL A 131 -11.67 10.44 15.58
C VAL A 131 -11.53 11.92 15.92
N ASP A 132 -10.95 12.70 15.02
CA ASP A 132 -10.65 14.12 15.26
C ASP A 132 -11.84 15.03 14.92
N GLY A 133 -12.83 14.52 14.17
CA GLY A 133 -14.10 15.21 13.88
C GLY A 133 -13.99 16.27 12.78
N ASN A 134 -12.98 16.18 11.91
CA ASN A 134 -12.78 17.13 10.82
C ASN A 134 -13.76 16.88 9.67
N SER A 135 -14.16 17.96 8.99
CA SER A 135 -14.93 17.91 7.75
C SER A 135 -14.06 18.33 6.57
N ILE A 136 -14.32 17.77 5.40
CA ILE A 136 -13.62 18.07 4.15
C ILE A 136 -14.61 18.73 3.19
N LEU A 137 -14.31 19.97 2.79
CA LEU A 137 -15.19 20.77 1.95
C LEU A 137 -14.56 21.01 0.57
N ASP A 138 -15.19 20.61 -0.53
CA ASP A 138 -14.79 21.08 -1.87
C ASP A 138 -15.57 22.37 -2.21
N GLY A 139 -14.93 23.51 -1.96
CA GLY A 139 -15.58 24.82 -2.04
C GLY A 139 -16.67 24.96 -0.97
N ALA A 140 -17.94 24.91 -1.38
CA ALA A 140 -19.10 24.95 -0.48
C ALA A 140 -19.76 23.58 -0.27
N THR A 141 -19.26 22.54 -0.94
CA THR A 141 -19.81 21.19 -0.89
C THR A 141 -19.10 20.38 0.17
N ASP A 142 -19.84 19.77 1.09
CA ASP A 142 -19.27 18.81 2.04
C ASP A 142 -19.07 17.46 1.34
N ILE A 143 -17.81 17.04 1.20
CA ILE A 143 -17.40 15.79 0.58
C ILE A 143 -16.82 14.81 1.63
N THR A 144 -17.03 15.06 2.91
CA THR A 144 -16.44 14.28 4.02
C THR A 144 -16.74 12.79 3.89
N ASN A 145 -18.00 12.42 3.66
CA ASN A 145 -18.41 11.02 3.51
C ASN A 145 -17.88 10.38 2.22
N ASP A 146 -17.70 11.16 1.15
CA ASP A 146 -17.16 10.67 -0.11
C ASP A 146 -15.66 10.35 0.05
N VAL A 147 -14.90 11.20 0.74
CA VAL A 147 -13.49 10.93 1.08
C VAL A 147 -13.39 9.75 2.04
N LEU A 148 -14.26 9.68 3.05
CA LEU A 148 -14.27 8.59 4.01
C LEU A 148 -14.55 7.23 3.34
N ALA A 149 -15.50 7.17 2.41
CA ALA A 149 -15.78 5.97 1.62
C ALA A 149 -14.54 5.53 0.81
N GLN A 150 -13.84 6.47 0.20
CA GLN A 150 -12.62 6.20 -0.56
C GLN A 150 -11.45 5.75 0.33
N ALA A 151 -11.32 6.29 1.55
CA ALA A 151 -10.30 5.84 2.50
C ALA A 151 -10.55 4.42 3.01
N TYR A 152 -11.81 4.12 3.37
CA TYR A 152 -12.22 2.77 3.76
C TYR A 152 -12.03 1.75 2.62
N PHE A 153 -12.33 2.13 1.38
CA PHE A 153 -12.09 1.27 0.23
C PHE A 153 -10.61 0.93 0.07
N LEU A 154 -9.71 1.91 0.15
CA LEU A 154 -8.26 1.69 0.07
C LEU A 154 -7.77 0.74 1.19
N ARG A 155 -8.22 0.97 2.43
CA ARG A 155 -7.84 0.14 3.58
C ARG A 155 -8.34 -1.30 3.44
N GLY A 156 -9.58 -1.46 3.00
CA GLY A 156 -10.20 -2.76 2.73
C GLY A 156 -9.46 -3.54 1.65
N LEU A 157 -9.10 -2.89 0.55
CA LEU A 157 -8.27 -3.50 -0.49
C LEU A 157 -6.91 -3.94 0.05
N ALA A 158 -6.18 -3.04 0.69
CA ALA A 158 -4.83 -3.31 1.18
C ALA A 158 -4.79 -4.42 2.25
N ARG A 159 -5.70 -4.37 3.24
CA ARG A 159 -5.86 -5.44 4.25
C ARG A 159 -6.26 -6.76 3.61
N GLY A 160 -7.16 -6.73 2.63
CA GLY A 160 -7.59 -7.92 1.90
C GLY A 160 -6.43 -8.64 1.24
N TYR A 161 -5.61 -7.91 0.47
CA TYR A 161 -4.41 -8.49 -0.16
C TYR A 161 -3.37 -8.95 0.87
N LEU A 162 -3.16 -8.22 1.97
CA LEU A 162 -2.29 -8.68 3.07
C LEU A 162 -2.73 -10.04 3.62
N GLY A 163 -4.02 -10.19 3.95
CA GLY A 163 -4.54 -11.45 4.49
C GLY A 163 -4.53 -12.60 3.47
N LEU A 164 -4.70 -12.30 2.18
CA LEU A 164 -4.60 -13.31 1.12
C LEU A 164 -3.16 -13.79 0.91
N MET A 165 -2.15 -12.93 1.13
CA MET A 165 -0.76 -13.26 0.83
C MET A 165 0.05 -13.75 2.03
N TYR A 166 -0.29 -13.35 3.27
CA TYR A 166 0.51 -13.64 4.46
C TYR A 166 -0.29 -14.41 5.50
N ASP A 167 0.38 -15.29 6.26
CA ASP A 167 -0.26 -16.07 7.33
C ASP A 167 -0.69 -15.22 8.53
N GLN A 168 0.09 -14.19 8.82
CA GLN A 168 -0.18 -13.23 9.88
C GLN A 168 0.32 -11.85 9.43
N GLY A 169 -0.26 -10.81 10.01
CA GLY A 169 0.08 -9.43 9.73
C GLY A 169 -0.36 -8.50 10.85
N TYR A 170 -0.06 -7.22 10.72
CA TYR A 170 -0.53 -6.20 11.65
C TYR A 170 -1.93 -5.75 11.25
N LEU A 171 -2.79 -5.51 12.25
CA LEU A 171 -4.08 -4.88 12.06
C LEU A 171 -4.08 -3.50 12.73
N ILE A 172 -3.28 -2.60 12.18
CA ILE A 172 -3.18 -1.20 12.65
C ILE A 172 -4.40 -0.43 12.15
N ASP A 173 -5.09 0.27 13.04
CA ASP A 173 -6.26 1.10 12.77
C ASP A 173 -5.99 2.59 13.03
N GLU A 174 -7.02 3.42 12.88
CA GLU A 174 -6.97 4.87 13.07
C GLU A 174 -6.70 5.34 14.51
N ASN A 175 -6.78 4.43 15.48
CA ASN A 175 -6.57 4.71 16.90
C ASN A 175 -5.16 4.34 17.38
N PHE A 176 -4.38 3.62 16.57
CA PHE A 176 -3.03 3.20 16.90
C PHE A 176 -2.06 4.39 17.03
N ASP A 177 -1.39 4.48 18.18
CA ASP A 177 -0.33 5.45 18.46
C ASP A 177 1.02 4.72 18.61
N ALA A 178 1.91 4.89 17.64
CA ALA A 178 3.22 4.25 17.63
C ALA A 178 4.14 4.67 18.80
N ALA A 179 3.80 5.74 19.55
CA ALA A 179 4.54 6.16 20.74
C ALA A 179 4.12 5.38 22.01
N THR A 180 2.89 4.85 22.06
CA THR A 180 2.34 4.18 23.25
C THR A 180 1.95 2.73 23.03
N ASP A 181 1.63 2.37 21.79
CA ASP A 181 1.06 1.09 21.43
C ASP A 181 2.13 0.16 20.85
N GLU A 182 1.95 -1.14 21.09
CA GLU A 182 2.79 -2.19 20.52
C GLU A 182 2.00 -2.94 19.44
N ALA A 183 2.55 -3.02 18.23
CA ALA A 183 1.89 -3.71 17.13
C ALA A 183 2.02 -5.23 17.31
N GLU A 184 0.89 -5.92 17.39
CA GLU A 184 0.83 -7.38 17.50
C GLU A 184 0.38 -8.03 16.18
N PHE A 185 0.93 -9.22 15.91
CA PHE A 185 0.50 -10.03 14.77
C PHE A 185 -0.86 -10.68 15.05
N VAL A 186 -1.78 -10.54 14.11
CA VAL A 186 -3.05 -11.26 14.10
C VAL A 186 -3.10 -12.27 12.94
N PRO A 187 -3.87 -13.36 13.07
CA PRO A 187 -4.06 -14.31 11.99
C PRO A 187 -4.66 -13.67 10.74
N TYR A 188 -4.31 -14.21 9.57
CA TYR A 188 -4.81 -13.73 8.29
C TYR A 188 -6.34 -13.67 8.21
N THR A 189 -7.05 -14.58 8.88
CA THR A 189 -8.51 -14.59 8.93
C THR A 189 -9.08 -13.32 9.54
N THR A 190 -8.47 -12.82 10.63
CA THR A 190 -8.85 -11.57 11.28
C THR A 190 -8.59 -10.36 10.39
N ILE A 191 -7.49 -10.37 9.63
CA ILE A 191 -7.17 -9.29 8.69
C ILE A 191 -8.19 -9.26 7.55
N ILE A 192 -8.55 -10.43 7.01
CA ILE A 192 -9.57 -10.55 5.95
C ILE A 192 -10.95 -10.12 6.45
N ASP A 193 -11.32 -10.48 7.69
CA ASP A 193 -12.61 -10.03 8.26
C ASP A 193 -12.66 -8.51 8.42
N ALA A 194 -11.57 -7.89 8.88
CA ALA A 194 -11.45 -6.43 8.94
C ALA A 194 -11.47 -5.78 7.55
N ALA A 195 -10.85 -6.42 6.54
CA ALA A 195 -10.86 -5.96 5.16
C ALA A 195 -12.29 -5.92 4.59
N VAL A 196 -13.08 -6.98 4.79
CA VAL A 196 -14.47 -7.04 4.34
C VAL A 196 -15.32 -5.98 5.07
N ALA A 197 -15.11 -5.78 6.38
CA ALA A 197 -15.80 -4.74 7.13
C ALA A 197 -15.48 -3.32 6.62
N ASP A 198 -14.22 -3.05 6.26
CA ASP A 198 -13.83 -1.78 5.64
C ASP A 198 -14.51 -1.59 4.26
N LEU A 199 -14.59 -2.66 3.45
CA LEU A 199 -15.29 -2.62 2.15
C LEU A 199 -16.79 -2.37 2.32
N ASP A 200 -17.44 -3.00 3.30
CA ASP A 200 -18.86 -2.77 3.62
C ASP A 200 -19.12 -1.32 4.03
N LYS A 201 -18.22 -0.76 4.85
CA LYS A 201 -18.30 0.65 5.27
C LYS A 201 -18.15 1.58 4.06
N ALA A 202 -17.20 1.30 3.17
CA ALA A 202 -17.01 2.05 1.93
C ALA A 202 -18.27 2.01 1.04
N ILE A 203 -18.84 0.82 0.82
CA ILE A 203 -20.08 0.62 0.06
C ILE A 203 -21.24 1.41 0.67
N THR A 204 -21.41 1.31 2.00
CA THR A 204 -22.49 1.99 2.73
C THR A 204 -22.40 3.50 2.62
N LEU A 205 -21.20 4.07 2.80
CA LEU A 205 -20.97 5.51 2.72
C LEU A 205 -21.18 6.02 1.29
N ALA A 206 -20.65 5.31 0.28
CA ALA A 206 -20.82 5.70 -1.11
C ALA A 206 -22.29 5.61 -1.56
N ASP A 207 -23.01 4.55 -1.20
CA ASP A 207 -24.41 4.37 -1.58
C ASP A 207 -25.33 5.46 -1.02
N ALA A 208 -25.08 5.86 0.24
CA ALA A 208 -25.80 6.92 0.93
C ALA A 208 -25.57 8.32 0.32
N SER A 209 -24.48 8.51 -0.42
CA SER A 209 -24.18 9.79 -1.09
C SER A 209 -24.84 9.86 -2.47
N SER A 210 -25.56 10.95 -2.72
CA SER A 210 -26.21 11.20 -4.02
C SER A 210 -25.25 11.76 -5.08
N THR A 211 -24.10 12.27 -4.65
CA THR A 211 -23.10 12.95 -5.50
C THR A 211 -21.78 12.21 -5.58
N PHE A 212 -21.67 11.05 -4.92
CA PHE A 212 -20.44 10.28 -4.85
C PHE A 212 -19.83 10.03 -6.23
N THR A 213 -18.55 10.36 -6.32
CA THR A 213 -17.70 10.05 -7.46
C THR A 213 -16.36 9.57 -6.90
N PHE A 214 -15.88 8.43 -7.39
CA PHE A 214 -14.54 7.97 -7.09
C PHE A 214 -13.56 8.70 -8.01
N ASN A 215 -12.64 9.47 -7.45
CA ASN A 215 -11.75 10.35 -8.22
C ASN A 215 -10.30 10.39 -7.71
N VAL A 216 -9.92 9.38 -6.94
CA VAL A 216 -8.59 9.29 -6.32
C VAL A 216 -7.70 8.22 -6.94
N MET A 217 -8.12 7.58 -8.04
CA MET A 217 -7.19 6.76 -8.82
C MET A 217 -5.99 7.62 -9.25
N PRO A 218 -4.77 7.04 -9.36
CA PRO A 218 -3.60 7.81 -9.77
C PRO A 218 -3.74 8.41 -11.16
N ASN A 219 -4.42 7.72 -12.07
CA ASN A 219 -4.82 8.27 -13.36
C ASN A 219 -6.07 9.13 -13.17
N SER A 220 -5.96 10.44 -13.39
CA SER A 220 -7.06 11.39 -13.23
C SER A 220 -8.22 11.17 -14.21
N ASP A 221 -8.00 10.42 -15.29
CA ASP A 221 -9.06 10.04 -16.23
C ASP A 221 -9.85 8.81 -15.76
N ASP A 222 -9.32 8.03 -14.79
CA ASP A 222 -10.00 6.88 -14.17
C ASP A 222 -10.93 7.34 -13.05
N VAL A 223 -11.96 8.08 -13.43
CA VAL A 223 -13.04 8.53 -12.53
C VAL A 223 -14.21 7.55 -12.61
N TRP A 224 -14.67 7.04 -11.47
CA TRP A 224 -15.82 6.12 -11.44
C TRP A 224 -17.06 6.80 -10.88
N THR A 225 -18.17 6.59 -11.57
CA THR A 225 -19.50 6.91 -11.04
C THR A 225 -19.78 6.08 -9.79
N LYS A 226 -20.73 6.52 -8.95
CA LYS A 226 -21.21 5.73 -7.81
C LYS A 226 -21.55 4.29 -8.18
N ALA A 227 -22.33 4.08 -9.25
CA ALA A 227 -22.74 2.75 -9.67
C ALA A 227 -21.53 1.86 -10.01
N GLN A 228 -20.54 2.38 -10.73
CA GLN A 228 -19.31 1.65 -11.05
C GLN A 228 -18.50 1.33 -9.79
N PHE A 229 -18.33 2.30 -8.89
CA PHE A 229 -17.63 2.09 -7.62
C PHE A 229 -18.29 1.00 -6.77
N LEU A 230 -19.63 1.02 -6.65
CA LEU A 230 -20.37 0.02 -5.88
C LEU A 230 -20.18 -1.37 -6.48
N ASP A 231 -20.28 -1.53 -7.80
CA ASP A 231 -20.05 -2.81 -8.46
C ASP A 231 -18.61 -3.32 -8.24
N ILE A 232 -17.61 -2.44 -8.37
CA ILE A 232 -16.20 -2.77 -8.15
C ILE A 232 -15.95 -3.17 -6.69
N ALA A 233 -16.44 -2.39 -5.73
CA ALA A 233 -16.25 -2.65 -4.30
C ALA A 233 -16.90 -3.98 -3.87
N ASN A 234 -18.12 -4.26 -4.36
CA ASN A 234 -18.78 -5.54 -4.15
C ASN A 234 -18.00 -6.70 -4.78
N SER A 235 -17.44 -6.54 -5.99
CA SER A 235 -16.58 -7.56 -6.60
C SER A 235 -15.32 -7.85 -5.77
N PHE A 236 -14.68 -6.82 -5.21
CA PHE A 236 -13.53 -7.02 -4.32
C PHE A 236 -13.93 -7.68 -3.00
N ALA A 237 -15.06 -7.30 -2.40
CA ALA A 237 -15.58 -7.95 -1.20
C ALA A 237 -15.83 -9.45 -1.45
N ALA A 238 -16.48 -9.80 -2.56
CA ALA A 238 -16.69 -11.19 -2.97
C ALA A 238 -15.36 -11.95 -3.13
N ARG A 239 -14.39 -11.36 -3.86
CA ARG A 239 -13.07 -11.98 -4.12
C ARG A 239 -12.30 -12.23 -2.83
N ILE A 240 -12.21 -11.22 -1.96
CA ILE A 240 -11.46 -11.29 -0.70
C ILE A 240 -12.12 -12.26 0.28
N ALA A 241 -13.45 -12.20 0.43
CA ALA A 241 -14.18 -13.10 1.31
C ALA A 241 -14.10 -14.56 0.84
N ALA A 242 -14.23 -14.83 -0.46
CA ALA A 242 -14.07 -16.18 -1.01
C ALA A 242 -12.62 -16.70 -0.91
N GLY A 243 -11.64 -15.80 -1.08
CA GLY A 243 -10.21 -16.12 -0.98
C GLY A 243 -9.72 -16.39 0.45
N LYS A 244 -10.57 -16.18 1.47
CA LYS A 244 -10.22 -16.44 2.88
C LYS A 244 -9.84 -17.89 3.14
N ALA A 245 -10.46 -18.86 2.46
CA ALA A 245 -10.18 -20.26 2.76
C ALA A 245 -8.87 -20.75 2.12
N ARG A 246 -7.99 -21.37 2.92
CA ARG A 246 -6.77 -22.06 2.47
C ARG A 246 -6.92 -23.58 2.44
N THR A 247 -7.97 -24.10 3.09
CA THR A 247 -8.31 -25.53 3.11
C THR A 247 -9.76 -25.79 2.72
N ALA A 248 -10.07 -27.02 2.32
CA ALA A 248 -11.46 -27.43 2.03
C ALA A 248 -12.38 -27.29 3.26
N SER A 249 -11.85 -27.48 4.48
CA SER A 249 -12.63 -27.32 5.71
C SER A 249 -12.97 -25.85 5.98
N GLU A 250 -12.00 -24.95 5.77
CA GLU A 250 -12.25 -23.51 5.88
C GLU A 250 -13.24 -23.06 4.80
N ALA A 251 -13.10 -23.55 3.57
CA ALA A 251 -14.01 -23.23 2.47
C ALA A 251 -15.45 -23.64 2.79
N ALA A 252 -15.66 -24.82 3.39
CA ALA A 252 -16.98 -25.27 3.82
C ALA A 252 -17.59 -24.43 4.96
N SER A 253 -16.77 -23.65 5.68
CA SER A 253 -17.20 -22.80 6.79
C SER A 253 -17.44 -21.33 6.41
N LEU A 254 -17.11 -20.93 5.18
CA LEU A 254 -17.35 -19.56 4.71
C LEU A 254 -18.85 -19.26 4.57
N ASP A 255 -19.23 -18.00 4.76
CA ASP A 255 -20.58 -17.52 4.45
C ASP A 255 -20.75 -17.33 2.94
N TRP A 256 -21.04 -18.43 2.25
CA TRP A 256 -21.29 -18.42 0.81
C TRP A 256 -22.53 -17.62 0.41
N ALA A 257 -23.48 -17.40 1.33
CA ALA A 257 -24.64 -16.56 1.04
C ALA A 257 -24.23 -15.08 0.97
N ALA A 258 -23.43 -14.61 1.91
CA ALA A 258 -22.85 -13.26 1.88
C ALA A 258 -21.93 -13.06 0.67
N ILE A 259 -21.02 -14.02 0.40
CA ILE A 259 -20.13 -13.98 -0.78
C ILE A 259 -20.94 -13.88 -2.08
N LYS A 260 -22.01 -14.67 -2.20
CA LYS A 260 -22.89 -14.61 -3.36
C LYS A 260 -23.60 -13.26 -3.45
N ALA A 261 -24.05 -12.68 -2.35
CA ALA A 261 -24.70 -11.37 -2.35
C ALA A 261 -23.76 -10.28 -2.89
N TYR A 262 -22.50 -10.27 -2.45
CA TYR A 262 -21.47 -9.39 -3.02
C TYR A 262 -21.25 -9.65 -4.51
N ALA A 263 -21.11 -10.92 -4.91
CA ALA A 263 -20.90 -11.26 -6.32
C ALA A 263 -22.10 -10.86 -7.20
N ASP A 264 -23.32 -11.02 -6.69
CA ASP A 264 -24.53 -10.64 -7.41
C ASP A 264 -24.65 -9.12 -7.59
N ALA A 265 -24.19 -8.34 -6.60
CA ALA A 265 -24.13 -6.88 -6.66
C ALA A 265 -22.87 -6.33 -7.36
N GLY A 266 -21.90 -7.21 -7.66
CA GLY A 266 -20.64 -6.84 -8.29
C GLY A 266 -20.72 -6.79 -9.81
N LEU A 267 -19.57 -6.54 -10.44
CA LEU A 267 -19.38 -6.46 -11.89
C LEU A 267 -20.05 -7.62 -12.66
N GLY A 268 -20.94 -7.28 -13.59
CA GLY A 268 -21.68 -8.26 -14.40
C GLY A 268 -22.69 -9.13 -13.64
N GLY A 269 -22.90 -8.89 -12.34
CA GLY A 269 -23.87 -9.59 -11.52
C GLY A 269 -25.32 -9.17 -11.79
N PRO A 270 -26.32 -10.00 -11.41
CA PRO A 270 -27.74 -9.69 -11.61
C PRO A 270 -28.25 -8.44 -10.87
N ASN A 271 -27.55 -7.97 -9.85
CA ASN A 271 -27.86 -6.78 -9.05
C ASN A 271 -26.83 -5.65 -9.26
N ALA A 272 -25.96 -5.75 -10.26
CA ALA A 272 -25.02 -4.70 -10.63
C ALA A 272 -25.78 -3.39 -10.95
N GLN A 273 -25.24 -2.26 -10.51
CA GLN A 273 -25.82 -0.94 -10.72
C GLN A 273 -25.32 -0.26 -11.99
N SER A 274 -24.21 -0.73 -12.56
CA SER A 274 -23.61 -0.24 -13.79
C SER A 274 -23.64 -1.29 -14.91
N THR A 275 -23.19 -0.88 -16.10
CA THR A 275 -23.02 -1.81 -17.24
C THR A 275 -21.61 -2.40 -17.30
N LEU A 276 -20.76 -2.09 -16.31
CA LEU A 276 -19.38 -2.54 -16.25
C LEU A 276 -19.33 -4.03 -15.91
N THR A 277 -18.68 -4.82 -16.77
CA THR A 277 -18.56 -6.28 -16.61
C THR A 277 -17.17 -6.73 -16.20
N ASP A 278 -16.18 -5.88 -16.41
CA ASP A 278 -14.79 -6.10 -16.02
C ASP A 278 -14.20 -4.81 -15.45
N PHE A 279 -13.15 -4.96 -14.65
CA PHE A 279 -12.38 -3.84 -14.14
C PHE A 279 -10.92 -4.03 -14.51
N SER A 280 -10.43 -3.14 -15.38
CA SER A 280 -9.02 -2.97 -15.69
C SER A 280 -8.70 -1.49 -15.52
N PRO A 281 -7.78 -1.11 -14.61
CA PRO A 281 -7.25 0.25 -14.58
C PRO A 281 -6.75 0.62 -15.98
N SER A 282 -7.12 1.80 -16.47
CA SER A 282 -6.72 2.22 -17.82
C SER A 282 -5.38 2.97 -17.78
N ASN A 283 -4.62 2.87 -18.86
CA ASN A 283 -3.35 3.58 -19.03
C ASN A 283 -3.54 4.67 -20.09
N VAL A 284 -3.27 5.93 -19.75
CA VAL A 284 -3.34 7.06 -20.70
C VAL A 284 -1.94 7.62 -20.99
N GLY A 285 -1.09 6.80 -21.63
CA GLY A 285 0.06 7.30 -22.39
C GLY A 285 1.24 7.88 -21.58
N SER A 286 2.12 8.58 -22.29
CA SER A 286 3.52 8.88 -21.91
C SER A 286 3.75 9.89 -20.78
N SER A 287 2.73 10.23 -19.96
CA SER A 287 2.88 11.12 -18.80
C SER A 287 3.45 10.44 -17.56
N GLY A 288 3.62 9.10 -17.57
CA GLY A 288 4.62 8.43 -16.73
C GLY A 288 4.27 8.29 -15.25
N GLU A 289 3.00 8.37 -14.85
CA GLU A 289 2.64 8.24 -13.44
C GLU A 289 2.63 6.78 -12.99
N PHE A 290 2.21 5.82 -13.82
CA PHE A 290 2.39 4.38 -13.55
C PHE A 290 3.71 3.87 -14.14
N ALA A 291 4.76 3.83 -13.32
CA ALA A 291 6.00 3.13 -13.69
C ALA A 291 5.74 1.62 -13.70
N ASN A 292 5.76 1.04 -14.90
CA ASN A 292 5.51 -0.37 -15.17
C ASN A 292 4.03 -0.77 -15.01
N TYR A 293 3.33 -0.53 -16.10
CA TYR A 293 2.13 -1.19 -16.61
C TYR A 293 1.71 -2.46 -15.84
N LEU A 294 0.41 -2.79 -15.86
CA LEU A 294 -0.16 -4.14 -15.67
C LEU A 294 0.42 -5.18 -16.66
N ALA A 295 1.58 -4.91 -17.26
CA ALA A 295 2.30 -5.77 -18.13
C ALA A 295 2.66 -7.03 -17.36
N ASP A 296 2.45 -8.15 -18.05
CA ASP A 296 2.88 -9.44 -17.58
C ASP A 296 4.42 -9.47 -17.56
N TRP A 297 4.96 -9.35 -16.34
CA TRP A 297 6.39 -9.40 -16.07
C TRP A 297 7.05 -10.71 -16.48
N LEU A 298 6.28 -11.78 -16.75
CA LEU A 298 6.79 -13.04 -17.28
C LEU A 298 7.38 -12.89 -18.69
N ASN A 299 6.89 -11.91 -19.46
CA ASN A 299 7.33 -11.70 -20.84
C ASN A 299 8.55 -10.78 -20.96
N PHE A 300 9.05 -10.25 -19.83
CA PHE A 300 10.21 -9.37 -19.83
C PHE A 300 11.50 -10.19 -19.79
N ILE A 301 12.39 -9.91 -20.75
CA ILE A 301 13.75 -10.46 -20.70
C ILE A 301 14.52 -9.71 -19.62
N VAL A 302 14.73 -10.36 -18.47
CA VAL A 302 15.64 -9.85 -17.44
C VAL A 302 17.07 -10.15 -17.87
N THR A 303 17.70 -9.21 -18.60
CA THR A 303 19.13 -9.28 -18.93
C THR A 303 19.95 -8.64 -17.81
N GLY A 304 20.96 -9.35 -17.30
CA GLY A 304 22.03 -8.72 -16.54
C GLY A 304 23.05 -8.17 -17.53
N SER A 305 23.42 -6.90 -17.43
CA SER A 305 24.57 -6.38 -18.18
C SER A 305 25.83 -7.14 -17.74
N PRO A 306 26.59 -7.78 -18.66
CA PRO A 306 27.84 -8.40 -18.29
C PRO A 306 28.83 -7.32 -17.84
N TYR A 307 29.48 -7.55 -16.70
CA TYR A 307 30.36 -6.65 -15.95
C TYR A 307 31.67 -6.21 -16.69
N ASP A 308 31.78 -6.38 -18.00
CA ASP A 308 33.08 -6.42 -18.68
C ASP A 308 33.53 -5.13 -19.40
N ASP A 309 32.89 -3.97 -19.17
CA ASP A 309 33.41 -2.70 -19.68
C ASP A 309 33.52 -1.58 -18.61
N PRO A 310 34.74 -1.33 -18.08
CA PRO A 310 34.96 -0.25 -17.11
C PRO A 310 34.87 1.16 -17.70
N ALA A 311 34.67 1.32 -19.02
CA ALA A 311 34.48 2.63 -19.67
C ALA A 311 33.01 3.05 -19.81
N THR A 312 32.05 2.15 -19.57
CA THR A 312 30.60 2.42 -19.68
C THR A 312 29.83 2.20 -18.37
N ALA A 313 30.54 2.07 -17.25
CA ALA A 313 29.99 1.88 -15.91
C ALA A 313 29.33 3.15 -15.30
N GLU A 314 28.56 3.89 -16.09
CA GLU A 314 27.54 4.80 -15.54
C GLU A 314 26.30 3.97 -15.17
N ASP A 315 26.36 3.42 -13.96
CA ASP A 315 25.22 3.07 -13.11
C ASP A 315 24.17 2.08 -13.62
N ASP A 316 24.53 1.14 -14.51
CA ASP A 316 23.62 0.06 -14.89
C ASP A 316 23.65 -1.11 -13.89
N ARG A 317 23.26 -0.83 -12.64
CA ARG A 317 22.76 -1.86 -11.69
C ARG A 317 21.31 -2.23 -11.98
N GLY A 318 20.85 -1.98 -13.20
CA GLY A 318 19.46 -2.10 -13.59
C GLY A 318 19.08 -3.56 -13.81
N ALA A 319 18.11 -4.02 -13.04
CA ALA A 319 17.14 -4.96 -13.56
C ALA A 319 16.27 -4.22 -14.60
N GLY A 320 16.89 -3.83 -15.71
CA GLY A 320 16.39 -2.87 -16.68
C GLY A 320 15.66 -3.54 -17.84
N TYR A 321 14.52 -2.96 -18.17
CA TYR A 321 13.73 -3.24 -19.37
C TYR A 321 14.48 -2.81 -20.63
N ASN A 322 14.71 -3.73 -21.56
CA ASN A 322 15.15 -3.37 -22.91
C ASN A 322 13.93 -3.10 -23.80
N THR A 323 13.71 -1.83 -24.15
CA THR A 323 12.54 -1.37 -24.91
C THR A 323 12.42 -1.94 -26.32
N VAL A 324 13.47 -2.60 -26.84
CA VAL A 324 13.48 -3.23 -28.18
C VAL A 324 13.15 -4.71 -28.20
N ASP A 325 12.97 -5.37 -27.04
CA ASP A 325 12.77 -6.83 -26.96
C ASP A 325 11.32 -7.31 -26.80
N VAL A 326 10.33 -6.41 -26.97
CA VAL A 326 8.94 -6.85 -27.06
C VAL A 326 8.75 -7.61 -28.38
N LYS A 327 8.74 -8.94 -28.32
CA LYS A 327 8.19 -9.76 -29.41
C LYS A 327 6.74 -9.33 -29.59
N GLN A 328 6.46 -8.67 -30.72
CA GLN A 328 5.10 -8.57 -31.22
C GLN A 328 4.60 -10.00 -31.46
N ILE A 329 3.60 -10.41 -30.68
CA ILE A 329 2.77 -11.60 -30.94
C ILE A 329 1.35 -11.08 -31.16
#